data_AF-A0A9X9LUN7-F1
#
_entry.id   AF-A0A9X9LUN7-F1
#
_cell.length_a   1.000
_cell.length_b   1.000
_cell.length_c   1.000
_cell.angle_alpha   90.00
_cell.angle_beta   90.00
_cell.angle_gamma   90.00
#
_symmetry.space_group_name_H-M   'P 1'
#
loop_
_entity.id
_entity.type
_entity.pdbx_description
1 polymer ?
#
loop_
_entity_poly.entity_id
_entity_poly.type
_entity_poly.pdbx_seq_one_letter_code
_entity_poly.pdbx_strand_id
1 'polypeptide(L)'
;MYIETSRPRLEGEKARLLSPVFSIAPKNPYGPTNTAYCFSFFYHMYGQHIGVLNVYLRLKGQTTIENPLWSSSGNKGQRWNEAHVNIYPITSFQLIFEGIRGPGIEGDIAIDDVSIAEGECAKQDLTTKSKCLFLVW
;
A
#
# COMPACT_ATOMS: atom_id res chain seq x y z
N MET A 1 -6.60 2.06 -9.54
CA MET A 1 -5.43 2.45 -10.39
C MET A 1 -4.86 1.21 -11.07
N TYR A 2 -4.32 1.33 -12.29
CA TYR A 2 -3.67 0.25 -13.05
C TYR A 2 -2.32 0.71 -13.61
N ILE A 3 -1.35 -0.22 -13.72
CA ILE A 3 -0.03 0.04 -14.31
C ILE A 3 0.09 -0.74 -15.62
N GLU A 4 0.18 -0.01 -16.73
CA GLU A 4 0.37 -0.57 -18.07
C GLU A 4 1.77 -1.15 -18.25
N THR A 5 1.85 -2.42 -18.64
CA THR A 5 3.10 -3.19 -18.74
C THR A 5 3.53 -3.45 -20.19
N SER A 6 2.67 -3.15 -21.17
CA SER A 6 2.96 -3.38 -22.59
C SER A 6 4.08 -2.48 -23.15
N ARG A 7 4.56 -2.86 -24.35
CA ARG A 7 5.58 -2.10 -25.08
C ARG A 7 5.07 -0.66 -25.34
N PRO A 8 5.92 0.37 -25.20
CA PRO A 8 7.38 0.35 -25.23
C PRO A 8 8.05 0.21 -23.85
N ARG A 9 7.31 -0.09 -22.78
CA ARG A 9 7.91 -0.15 -21.45
C ARG A 9 9.04 -1.20 -21.41
N LEU A 10 10.13 -0.97 -20.66
CA LEU A 10 11.28 -1.87 -20.37
C LEU A 10 11.37 -2.41 -18.92
N GLU A 11 11.93 -3.61 -18.72
CA GLU A 11 11.96 -4.29 -17.41
C GLU A 11 12.62 -3.39 -16.37
N GLY A 12 12.10 -3.40 -15.13
CA GLY A 12 12.62 -2.54 -14.07
C GLY A 12 12.16 -1.09 -14.14
N GLU A 13 11.44 -0.68 -15.20
CA GLU A 13 10.82 0.64 -15.23
C GLU A 13 9.77 0.80 -14.15
N LYS A 14 9.71 2.02 -13.62
CA LYS A 14 8.91 2.36 -12.45
C LYS A 14 7.76 3.28 -12.83
N ALA A 15 6.64 3.12 -12.16
CA ALA A 15 5.53 4.07 -12.15
C ALA A 15 5.20 4.40 -10.68
N ARG A 16 5.03 5.69 -10.37
CA ARG A 16 4.74 6.14 -9.00
C ARG A 16 3.41 6.87 -8.93
N LEU A 17 2.57 6.47 -7.99
CA LEU A 17 1.39 7.22 -7.56
C LEU A 17 1.68 7.83 -6.20
N LEU A 18 1.44 9.12 -6.10
CA LEU A 18 1.61 9.88 -4.87
C LEU A 18 0.22 10.21 -4.31
N SER A 19 0.01 9.93 -3.02
CA SER A 19 -1.20 10.39 -2.31
C SER A 19 -1.20 11.92 -2.16
N PRO A 20 -2.29 12.54 -1.70
CA PRO A 20 -2.23 13.86 -1.10
C PRO A 20 -1.25 13.89 0.10
N VAL A 21 -0.88 15.09 0.52
CA VAL A 21 -0.12 15.29 1.76
C VAL A 21 -1.10 15.29 2.94
N PHE A 22 -0.88 14.39 3.89
CA PHE A 22 -1.64 14.30 5.13
C PHE A 22 -0.97 15.15 6.22
N SER A 23 -1.77 15.98 6.89
CA SER A 23 -1.28 16.86 7.97
C SER A 23 -1.53 16.23 9.33
N ILE A 24 -0.49 16.05 10.13
CA ILE A 24 -0.58 15.49 11.50
C ILE A 24 -0.74 16.58 12.58
N ALA A 25 -1.35 17.72 12.27
CA ALA A 25 -1.43 18.85 13.18
C ALA A 25 -1.96 18.39 14.57
N PRO A 26 -1.29 18.75 15.69
CA PRO A 26 -1.72 18.30 17.00
C PRO A 26 -3.16 18.75 17.26
N LYS A 27 -4.08 17.79 17.48
CA LYS A 27 -5.46 18.11 17.90
C LYS A 27 -5.48 18.69 19.32
N ASN A 28 -4.44 18.43 20.12
CA ASN A 28 -4.25 18.94 21.48
C ASN A 28 -2.77 19.31 21.70
N PRO A 29 -2.44 20.53 22.17
CA PRO A 29 -1.09 20.93 22.55
C PRO A 29 -0.42 20.06 23.62
N TYR A 30 -1.22 19.35 24.42
CA TYR A 30 -0.77 18.43 25.48
C TYR A 30 -0.97 16.95 25.11
N GLY A 31 -1.39 16.66 23.87
CA GLY A 31 -1.64 15.29 23.41
C GLY A 31 -0.36 14.52 23.06
N PRO A 32 -0.44 13.19 22.94
CA PRO A 32 0.68 12.39 22.46
C PRO A 32 1.11 12.83 21.06
N THR A 33 2.41 13.06 20.88
CA THR A 33 3.00 13.53 19.62
C THR A 33 3.17 12.42 18.58
N ASN A 34 3.03 11.16 18.98
CA ASN A 34 3.26 9.99 18.13
C ASN A 34 1.92 9.30 17.82
N THR A 35 1.14 9.90 16.92
CA THR A 35 -0.13 9.30 16.46
C THR A 35 0.17 8.17 15.48
N ALA A 36 -0.29 6.97 15.82
CA ALA A 36 -0.28 5.84 14.89
C ALA A 36 -1.40 6.01 13.86
N TYR A 37 -1.15 5.55 12.63
CA TYR A 37 -2.18 5.41 11.61
C TYR A 37 -2.15 4.01 11.03
N CYS A 38 -3.34 3.47 10.77
CA CYS A 38 -3.52 2.28 9.97
C CYS A 38 -3.77 2.70 8.54
N PHE A 39 -2.84 2.36 7.67
CA PHE A 39 -3.00 2.48 6.24
C PHE A 39 -3.41 1.12 5.67
N SER A 40 -4.49 1.08 4.88
CA SER A 40 -4.90 -0.13 4.16
C SER A 40 -5.20 0.13 2.70
N PHE A 41 -5.10 -0.93 1.90
CA PHE A 41 -5.42 -0.89 0.47
C PHE A 41 -5.65 -2.30 -0.06
N PHE A 42 -6.47 -2.40 -1.10
CA PHE A 42 -6.62 -3.61 -1.87
C PHE A 42 -5.63 -3.62 -3.04
N TYR A 43 -5.06 -4.78 -3.33
CA TYR A 43 -4.17 -4.99 -4.46
C TYR A 43 -4.44 -6.31 -5.17
N HIS A 44 -4.30 -6.27 -6.49
CA HIS A 44 -4.39 -7.43 -7.36
C HIS A 44 -3.11 -7.53 -8.18
N MET A 45 -2.48 -8.71 -8.16
CA MET A 45 -1.19 -8.98 -8.80
C MET A 45 -1.24 -10.38 -9.42
N TYR A 46 -1.60 -10.47 -10.69
CA TYR A 46 -1.81 -11.75 -11.37
C TYR A 46 -1.25 -11.76 -12.79
N GLY A 47 -0.44 -12.77 -13.09
CA GLY A 47 0.22 -12.93 -14.39
C GLY A 47 1.58 -13.62 -14.24
N GLN A 48 2.19 -13.96 -15.37
CA GLN A 48 3.50 -14.62 -15.41
C GLN A 48 4.65 -13.63 -15.14
N HIS A 49 4.51 -12.39 -15.60
CA HIS A 49 5.56 -11.38 -15.61
C HIS A 49 5.32 -10.26 -14.59
N ILE A 50 4.68 -10.59 -13.47
CA ILE A 50 4.41 -9.63 -12.40
C ILE A 50 5.74 -9.20 -11.76
N GLY A 51 5.96 -7.88 -11.74
CA GLY A 51 7.10 -7.28 -11.05
C GLY A 51 6.82 -7.07 -9.57
N VAL A 52 7.00 -5.83 -9.11
CA VAL A 52 6.96 -5.48 -7.69
C VAL A 52 6.00 -4.33 -7.46
N LEU A 53 5.22 -4.39 -6.38
CA LEU A 53 4.50 -3.26 -5.81
C LEU A 53 5.15 -2.88 -4.48
N ASN A 54 5.66 -1.65 -4.38
CA ASN A 54 6.20 -1.07 -3.17
C ASN A 54 5.30 0.05 -2.67
N VAL A 55 5.27 0.24 -1.35
CA VAL A 55 4.72 1.44 -0.72
C VAL A 55 5.81 2.11 0.09
N TYR A 56 5.90 3.44 -0.02
CA TYR A 56 6.83 4.26 0.74
C TYR A 56 6.09 5.32 1.54
N LEU A 57 6.69 5.71 2.67
CA LEU A 57 6.28 6.85 3.48
C LEU A 57 7.30 7.95 3.25
N ARG A 58 6.84 9.13 2.82
CA ARG A 58 7.68 10.32 2.70
C ARG A 58 7.21 11.35 3.71
N LEU A 59 8.07 11.73 4.63
CA LEU A 59 7.82 12.81 5.59
C LEU A 59 8.14 14.17 4.97
N LYS A 60 7.47 15.22 5.43
CA LYS A 60 7.72 16.61 5.01
C LYS A 60 9.17 16.98 5.32
N GLY A 61 9.88 17.47 4.32
CA GLY A 61 11.30 17.82 4.42
C GLY A 61 12.27 16.70 4.08
N GLN A 62 11.81 15.45 3.92
CA GLN A 62 12.64 14.38 3.38
C GLN A 62 12.76 14.49 1.86
N THR A 63 14.00 14.52 1.37
CA THR A 63 14.33 14.53 -0.06
C THR A 63 14.60 13.12 -0.60
N THR A 64 15.10 12.23 0.24
CA THR A 64 15.35 10.82 -0.10
C THR A 64 14.19 9.94 0.34
N ILE A 65 13.79 9.01 -0.54
CA ILE A 65 12.85 7.94 -0.18
C ILE A 65 13.67 6.83 0.47
N GLU A 66 13.29 6.43 1.69
CA GLU A 66 13.91 5.33 2.42
C GLU A 66 13.48 3.95 1.88
N ASN A 67 13.72 2.89 2.65
CA ASN A 67 13.21 1.55 2.37
C ASN A 67 11.66 1.56 2.29
N PRO A 68 11.06 0.67 1.47
CA PRO A 68 9.61 0.57 1.41
C PRO A 68 9.05 0.12 2.77
N LEU A 69 7.95 0.73 3.19
CA LEU A 69 7.19 0.30 4.37
C LEU A 69 6.46 -1.03 4.12
N TRP A 70 6.17 -1.32 2.86
CA TRP A 70 5.56 -2.57 2.41
C TRP A 70 6.00 -2.89 0.99
N SER A 71 6.20 -4.17 0.71
CA SER A 71 6.57 -4.66 -0.63
C SER A 71 5.93 -6.01 -0.88
N SER A 72 5.48 -6.22 -2.12
CA SER A 72 5.00 -7.50 -2.61
C SER A 72 5.46 -7.69 -4.06
N SER A 73 5.93 -8.89 -4.38
CA SER A 73 6.48 -9.22 -5.69
C SER A 73 5.88 -10.49 -6.28
N GLY A 74 5.82 -10.56 -7.60
CA GLY A 74 5.34 -11.73 -8.33
C GLY A 74 3.84 -11.97 -8.19
N ASN A 75 3.40 -13.11 -8.73
CA ASN A 75 1.99 -13.50 -8.78
C ASN A 75 1.41 -13.79 -7.37
N LYS A 76 0.21 -13.29 -7.10
CA LYS A 76 -0.56 -13.45 -5.84
C LYS A 76 -1.88 -14.21 -6.04
N GLY A 77 -2.06 -14.79 -7.22
CA GLY A 77 -3.27 -15.46 -7.65
C GLY A 77 -4.31 -14.48 -8.19
N GLN A 78 -5.34 -15.04 -8.82
CA GLN A 78 -6.45 -14.30 -9.40
C GLN A 78 -7.46 -13.90 -8.31
N ARG A 79 -7.00 -13.09 -7.35
CA ARG A 79 -7.81 -12.57 -6.26
C ARG A 79 -7.29 -11.22 -5.79
N TRP A 80 -8.20 -10.40 -5.30
CA TRP A 80 -7.84 -9.22 -4.52
C TRP A 80 -7.27 -9.64 -3.17
N ASN A 81 -6.20 -8.99 -2.75
CA ASN A 81 -5.60 -9.15 -1.44
C ASN A 81 -5.67 -7.80 -0.73
N GLU A 82 -5.81 -7.81 0.59
CA GLU A 82 -5.83 -6.60 1.41
C GLU A 82 -4.52 -6.52 2.21
N ALA A 83 -3.92 -5.33 2.24
CA ALA A 83 -2.76 -5.05 3.06
C ALA A 83 -3.13 -4.03 4.14
N HIS A 84 -2.63 -4.25 5.35
CA HIS A 84 -2.72 -3.33 6.49
C HIS A 84 -1.31 -3.00 6.97
N VAL A 85 -0.98 -1.72 7.10
CA VAL A 85 0.34 -1.28 7.54
C VAL A 85 0.22 -0.17 8.56
N ASN A 86 0.85 -0.39 9.71
CA ASN A 86 1.01 0.64 10.74
C ASN A 86 2.08 1.65 10.30
N ILE A 87 1.76 2.93 10.36
CA ILE A 87 2.71 4.03 10.15
C ILE A 87 2.70 4.99 11.35
N TYR A 88 3.87 5.55 11.65
CA TYR A 88 4.09 6.46 12.79
C TYR A 88 4.76 7.75 12.31
N PRO A 89 4.05 8.59 11.52
CA PRO A 89 4.61 9.80 10.96
C PRO A 89 4.81 10.86 12.05
N ILE A 90 6.02 11.45 12.09
CA ILE A 90 6.38 12.53 13.03
C ILE A 90 6.18 13.95 12.46
N THR A 91 5.89 14.06 11.16
CA THR A 91 5.52 15.30 10.47
C THR A 91 4.45 14.99 9.40
N SER A 92 3.95 16.01 8.70
CA SER A 92 3.07 15.79 7.55
C SER A 92 3.71 14.80 6.58
N PHE A 93 2.93 13.92 5.96
CA PHE A 93 3.47 12.80 5.20
C PHE A 93 2.70 12.53 3.91
N GLN A 94 3.28 11.73 3.03
CA GLN A 94 2.70 11.28 1.78
C GLN A 94 3.01 9.79 1.61
N LEU A 95 2.03 9.04 1.11
CA LEU A 95 2.21 7.65 0.70
C LEU A 95 2.54 7.62 -0.79
N ILE A 96 3.51 6.79 -1.16
CA ILE A 96 3.95 6.63 -2.55
C ILE A 96 3.85 5.16 -2.91
N PHE A 97 2.97 4.83 -3.85
CA PHE A 97 2.92 3.51 -4.46
C PHE A 97 3.86 3.49 -5.65
N GLU A 98 4.77 2.52 -5.70
CA GLU A 98 5.67 2.30 -6.83
C GLU A 98 5.42 0.91 -7.39
N GLY A 99 4.96 0.84 -8.63
CA GLY A 99 5.02 -0.41 -9.40
C GLY A 99 6.30 -0.46 -10.21
N ILE A 100 6.97 -1.60 -10.15
CA ILE A 100 8.15 -1.94 -10.95
C ILE A 100 7.71 -3.00 -11.96
N ARG A 101 7.95 -2.77 -13.25
CA ARG A 101 7.60 -3.79 -14.25
C ARG A 101 8.52 -5.00 -14.14
N GLY A 102 7.92 -6.19 -14.21
CA GLY A 102 8.64 -7.44 -14.39
C GLY A 102 9.16 -7.66 -15.82
N PRO A 103 9.69 -8.86 -16.10
CA PRO A 103 10.46 -9.18 -17.33
C PRO A 103 9.62 -9.31 -18.61
N GLY A 104 8.32 -9.04 -18.56
CA GLY A 104 7.41 -9.20 -19.69
C GLY A 104 6.13 -8.39 -19.54
N ILE A 105 5.15 -8.67 -20.43
CA ILE A 105 3.89 -7.93 -20.53
C ILE A 105 2.69 -8.69 -19.98
N GLU A 106 2.86 -9.97 -19.65
CA GLU A 106 1.75 -10.82 -19.20
C GLU A 106 1.58 -10.70 -17.69
N GLY A 107 0.84 -9.68 -17.27
CA GLY A 107 0.43 -9.52 -15.90
C GLY A 107 0.25 -8.06 -15.50
N ASP A 108 -0.67 -7.88 -14.57
CA ASP A 108 -1.14 -6.57 -14.17
C ASP A 108 -1.02 -6.37 -12.66
N ILE A 109 -0.71 -5.13 -12.29
CA ILE A 109 -0.78 -4.66 -10.91
C ILE A 109 -1.90 -3.62 -10.85
N ALA A 110 -2.90 -3.90 -10.03
CA ALA A 110 -3.98 -2.98 -9.72
C ALA A 110 -4.07 -2.72 -8.23
N ILE A 111 -4.50 -1.50 -7.88
CA ILE A 111 -4.68 -1.03 -6.51
C ILE A 111 -6.06 -0.39 -6.42
N ASP A 112 -6.79 -0.67 -5.35
CA ASP A 112 -8.10 -0.09 -5.07
C ASP A 112 -8.30 0.16 -3.58
N ASP A 113 -9.38 0.85 -3.22
CA ASP A 113 -9.87 1.02 -1.84
C ASP A 113 -8.78 1.40 -0.83
N VAL A 114 -8.02 2.44 -1.18
CA VAL A 114 -6.98 3.00 -0.31
C VAL A 114 -7.62 3.78 0.84
N SER A 115 -7.31 3.39 2.07
CA SER A 115 -7.85 4.00 3.28
C SER A 115 -6.75 4.32 4.30
N ILE A 116 -7.02 5.33 5.12
CA ILE A 116 -6.19 5.68 6.28
C ILE A 116 -7.06 6.02 7.46
N ALA A 117 -6.76 5.44 8.61
CA ALA A 117 -7.46 5.67 9.87
C ALA A 117 -6.45 5.97 10.99
N GLU A 118 -6.83 6.84 11.93
CA GLU A 118 -6.07 7.05 13.16
C GLU A 118 -6.15 5.79 14.05
N GLY A 119 -5.02 5.39 14.64
CA GLY A 119 -4.87 4.18 15.44
C GLY A 119 -4.01 3.11 14.76
N GLU A 120 -3.72 2.03 15.48
CA GLU A 120 -3.06 0.86 14.88
C GLU A 120 -4.07 0.02 14.10
N CYS A 121 -3.58 -0.68 13.08
CA CYS A 121 -4.35 -1.67 12.36
C CYS A 121 -4.81 -2.78 13.30
N ALA A 122 -6.07 -3.19 13.14
CA ALA A 122 -6.60 -4.32 13.88
C ALA A 122 -5.73 -5.56 13.64
N LYS A 123 -5.24 -6.17 14.71
CA LYS A 123 -4.59 -7.47 14.61
C LYS A 123 -5.66 -8.45 14.13
N GLN A 124 -5.43 -9.10 12.99
CA GLN A 124 -6.25 -10.24 12.62
C GLN A 124 -5.96 -11.35 13.64
N ASP A 125 -6.78 -11.43 14.68
CA ASP A 125 -6.70 -12.52 15.66
C ASP A 125 -7.05 -13.83 14.94
N LEU A 126 -6.01 -14.59 14.59
CA LEU A 126 -6.13 -15.95 14.04
C LEU A 126 -6.79 -16.94 15.03
N THR A 127 -7.08 -16.50 16.26
CA THR A 127 -7.77 -17.25 17.31
C THR A 127 -9.29 -17.12 17.29
N THR A 128 -9.87 -16.28 16.43
CA THR A 128 -11.34 -16.22 16.27
C THR A 128 -11.75 -16.32 14.81
N LYS A 129 -11.44 -17.47 14.17
CA LYS A 129 -12.32 -17.99 13.11
C LYS A 129 -13.66 -18.43 13.72
N SER A 130 -14.40 -17.48 14.29
CA SER A 130 -15.83 -17.67 14.46
C SER A 130 -16.44 -17.48 13.09
N LYS A 131 -16.92 -18.59 12.53
CA LYS A 131 -17.79 -18.66 11.37
C LYS A 131 -18.71 -17.43 11.30
N CYS A 132 -18.57 -16.64 10.26
CA CYS A 132 -19.74 -16.02 9.62
C CYS A 132 -19.76 -16.51 8.18
N LEU A 133 -20.35 -17.70 8.00
CA LEU A 133 -21.01 -18.02 6.75
C LEU A 133 -22.18 -17.04 6.62
N PHE A 134 -22.02 -16.01 5.81
CA PHE A 134 -23.15 -15.48 5.08
C PHE A 134 -23.04 -16.01 3.65
N LEU A 135 -23.64 -17.18 3.45
CA LEU A 135 -24.26 -17.50 2.18
C LEU A 135 -25.35 -16.45 1.96
N VAL A 136 -25.23 -15.69 0.89
CA VAL A 136 -26.39 -15.07 0.25
C VAL A 136 -26.30 -15.45 -1.22
N TRP A 137 -27.42 -15.94 -1.72
CA TRP A 137 -27.67 -16.65 -2.98
C TRP A 137 -27.17 -15.94 -4.24
#